data_AF-A0A8S3CVN9-F1
#
_entry.id   AF-A0A8S3CVN9-F1
#
_cell.length_a   1.000
_cell.length_b   1.000
_cell.length_c   1.000
_cell.angle_alpha   90.00
_cell.angle_beta   90.00
_cell.angle_gamma   90.00
#
_symmetry.space_group_name_H-M   'P 1'
#
loop_
_entity.id
_entity.type
_entity.pdbx_description
1 polymer ?
#
loop_
_entity_poly.entity_id
_entity_poly.type
_entity_poly.pdbx_seq_one_letter_code
_entity_poly.pdbx_strand_id
1 'polypeptide(L)' 'ISKREQVSDLLQLGKYIDLVIPRGSNELVRSVQKQSIHIPVLGHAEGICHVYVDKDANLDMALRI' A
#
# COMPACT_ATOMS: atom_id res chain seq x y z
N ILE A 1 26.09 2.95 -6.42
CA ILE A 1 25.17 2.57 -5.32
C ILE A 1 23.76 2.76 -5.85
N SER A 2 23.00 1.67 -5.95
CA SER A 2 21.63 1.70 -6.48
C SER A 2 20.70 2.32 -5.44
N LYS A 3 19.74 3.16 -5.87
CA LYS A 3 18.75 3.77 -4.95
C LYS A 3 17.94 2.74 -4.15
N ARG A 4 17.86 1.48 -4.60
CA ARG A 4 17.11 0.41 -3.91
C ARG A 4 17.85 -0.16 -2.70
N GLU A 5 19.17 -0.21 -2.71
CA GLU A 5 19.96 -0.73 -1.57
C GLU A 5 19.84 0.20 -0.35
N GLN A 6 19.84 1.51 -0.59
CA GLN A 6 19.70 2.52 0.48
C GLN A 6 18.35 2.46 1.20
N VAL A 7 17.29 2.00 0.51
CA VAL A 7 15.98 1.81 1.15
C VAL A 7 16.04 0.67 2.15
N SER A 8 16.69 -0.44 1.83
CA SER A 8 16.83 -1.59 2.73
C SER A 8 17.58 -1.23 4.01
N ASP A 9 18.63 -0.39 3.91
CA ASP A 9 19.36 0.09 5.09
C ASP A 9 18.48 0.93 6.02
N LEU A 10 17.64 1.80 5.45
CA LEU A 10 16.69 2.63 6.22
C LEU A 10 15.69 1.78 7.01
N LEU A 11 15.18 0.68 6.41
CA LEU A 11 14.20 -0.19 7.06
C LEU A 11 14.75 -0.96 8.28
N GLN A 12 16.07 -0.96 8.48
CA GLN A 12 16.71 -1.54 9.66
C GLN A 12 16.90 -0.53 10.80
N LEU A 13 16.64 0.77 10.58
CA LEU A 13 16.85 1.82 11.56
C LEU A 13 15.68 1.97 12.56
N GLY A 14 15.17 0.86 13.10
CA GLY A 14 14.02 0.87 14.02
C GLY A 14 14.25 1.57 15.36
N LYS A 15 15.51 1.96 15.67
CA LYS A 15 15.81 2.86 16.80
C LYS A 15 15.50 4.34 16.51
N TYR A 16 15.35 4.69 15.24
CA TYR A 16 15.22 6.08 14.77
C TYR A 16 13.96 6.31 13.93
N ILE A 17 13.36 5.24 13.41
CA ILE A 17 12.19 5.28 12.55
C ILE A 17 11.09 4.45 13.19
N ASP A 18 10.02 5.12 13.61
CA ASP A 18 8.90 4.50 14.31
C ASP A 18 7.79 4.00 13.36
N LEU A 19 7.74 4.49 12.12
CA LEU A 19 6.71 4.12 11.14
C LEU A 19 7.21 4.31 9.70
N VAL A 20 6.87 3.36 8.82
CA VAL A 20 7.11 3.47 7.38
C VAL A 20 5.79 3.49 6.61
N ILE A 21 5.65 4.44 5.68
CA ILE A 21 4.48 4.58 4.80
C ILE A 21 4.92 4.45 3.33
N PRO A 22 4.93 3.23 2.76
CA PRO A 22 5.34 3.03 1.38
C PRO A 22 4.23 3.50 0.43
N ARG A 23 4.59 4.33 -0.55
CA ARG A 23 3.69 4.82 -1.60
C ARG A 23 4.23 4.41 -2.96
N GLY A 24 3.52 3.53 -3.65
CA GLY A 24 3.94 3.02 -4.95
C GLY A 24 3.20 1.74 -5.30
N SER A 25 3.84 0.89 -6.10
CA SER A 25 3.25 -0.37 -6.56
C SER A 25 3.04 -1.37 -5.43
N ASN A 26 2.13 -2.33 -5.65
CA ASN A 26 1.88 -3.44 -4.73
C ASN A 26 3.15 -4.23 -4.42
N GLU A 27 4.04 -4.41 -5.42
CA GLU A 27 5.33 -5.06 -5.23
C GLU A 27 6.25 -4.28 -4.28
N LEU A 28 6.31 -2.95 -4.41
CA LEU A 28 7.07 -2.09 -3.50
C LEU A 28 6.53 -2.21 -2.07
N VAL A 29 5.21 -2.08 -1.89
CA VAL A 29 4.56 -2.17 -0.57
C VAL A 29 4.85 -3.52 0.07
N ARG A 30 4.69 -4.62 -0.68
CA ARG A 30 5.00 -5.98 -0.20
C ARG A 30 6.47 -6.17 0.14
N SER A 31 7.38 -5.61 -0.68
CA SER A 31 8.82 -5.69 -0.45
C SER A 31 9.22 -4.95 0.83
N VAL A 32 8.72 -3.73 1.03
CA VAL A 32 8.96 -2.93 2.24
C VAL A 32 8.38 -3.61 3.48
N GLN A 33 7.15 -4.15 3.41
CA GLN A 33 6.54 -4.91 4.50
C GLN A 33 7.37 -6.14 4.90
N LYS A 34 7.94 -6.87 3.93
CA LYS A 34 8.81 -8.03 4.20
C LYS A 34 10.14 -7.64 4.83
N GLN A 35 10.70 -6.48 4.47
CA GLN A 35 12.01 -6.04 4.95
C GLN A 35 11.93 -5.30 6.30
N SER A 36 10.79 -4.69 6.64
CA SER A 36 10.60 -3.91 7.87
C SER A 36 10.21 -4.82 9.04
N ILE A 37 11.19 -5.55 9.61
CA ILE A 37 10.94 -6.53 10.67
C ILE A 37 10.58 -5.87 12.01
N HIS A 38 11.19 -4.71 12.30
CA HIS A 38 11.06 -4.03 13.60
C HIS A 38 10.29 -2.71 13.54
N ILE A 39 9.91 -2.25 12.36
CA ILE A 39 9.21 -0.99 12.15
C ILE A 39 7.83 -1.30 11.58
N PRO A 40 6.73 -0.83 12.21
CA PRO A 40 5.41 -1.00 11.65
C PRO A 40 5.31 -0.31 10.27
N VAL A 41 4.58 -0.95 9.36
CA VAL A 41 4.37 -0.44 8.00
C VAL A 41 2.89 -0.17 7.80
N LEU A 42 2.53 1.08 7.54
CA LEU A 42 1.16 1.48 7.26
C LEU A 42 0.95 1.62 5.75
N GLY A 43 0.12 0.73 5.21
CA GLY A 43 -0.24 0.71 3.81
C GLY A 43 -1.02 -0.56 3.46
N HIS A 44 -1.72 -0.54 2.34
CA HIS A 44 -2.43 -1.70 1.79
C HIS A 44 -1.79 -2.06 0.46
N ALA A 45 -1.51 -3.36 0.27
CA ALA A 45 -0.90 -3.86 -0.95
C ALA A 45 -1.92 -4.08 -2.07
N GLU A 46 -3.22 -3.96 -1.77
CA GLU A 46 -4.31 -4.16 -2.73
C GLU A 46 -5.44 -3.18 -2.39
N GLY A 47 -6.21 -2.79 -3.39
CA GLY A 47 -7.32 -1.86 -3.26
C GLY A 47 -8.48 -2.34 -4.12
N ILE A 48 -9.03 -3.51 -3.77
CA ILE A 48 -10.17 -4.07 -4.50
C ILE A 48 -11.39 -3.23 -4.15
N CYS A 49 -11.91 -2.52 -5.14
CA CYS A 49 -13.12 -1.73 -5.02
C CYS A 49 -14.26 -2.48 -5.70
N HIS A 50 -15.40 -2.58 -5.02
CA HIS A 50 -16.60 -3.19 -5.56
C HIS A 50 -17.72 -2.15 -5.64
N VAL A 51 -18.52 -2.26 -6.69
CA VAL A 51 -19.77 -1.51 -6.85
C VAL A 51 -20.90 -2.52 -6.95
N TYR A 52 -21.92 -2.35 -6.12
CA TYR A 52 -23.14 -3.14 -6.19
C TYR A 52 -24.25 -2.27 -6.79
N VAL A 53 -24.86 -2.76 -7.87
CA VAL A 53 -26.03 -2.13 -8.48
C VAL A 53 -27.25 -2.93 -8.04
N ASP A 54 -28.07 -2.32 -7.20
CA ASP A 54 -29.32 -2.92 -6.72
C ASP A 54 -30.32 -3.13 -7.87
N LYS A 55 -31.20 -4.12 -7.75
CA LYS A 55 -32.22 -4.42 -8.76
C LYS A 55 -33.17 -3.25 -9.02
N ASP A 56 -33.37 -2.39 -8.03
CA ASP A 56 -34.26 -1.23 -8.08
C ASP A 56 -33.47 0.09 -8.28
N ALA A 57 -32.18 0.00 -8.62
CA ALA A 57 -31.31 1.17 -8.81
C ALA A 57 -31.70 1.99 -10.05
N ASN A 58 -31.58 3.32 -9.93
CA ASN A 58 -31.72 4.22 -11.07
C ASN A 58 -30.62 3.92 -12.12
N LEU A 59 -31.04 3.55 -13.33
CA LEU A 59 -30.14 3.13 -14.41
C LEU A 59 -29.22 4.26 -14.88
N ASP A 60 -29.72 5.49 -15.00
CA ASP A 60 -28.92 6.64 -15.43
C ASP A 60 -27.81 6.97 -14.43
N MET A 61 -28.08 6.78 -13.13
CA MET A 61 -27.07 6.92 -12.08
C MET A 61 -26.04 5.79 -12.16
N ALA A 62 -26.50 4.54 -12.31
CA ALA A 62 -25.63 3.37 -12.35
C ALA A 62 -24.65 3.40 -13.53
N LEU A 63 -25.07 3.90 -14.69
CA LEU A 63 -24.21 4.05 -15.90
C LEU A 63 -23.12 5.12 -15.77
N ARG A 64 -23.21 6.00 -14.77
CA ARG A 64 -22.22 7.06 -14.54
C ARG A 64 -21.09 6.63 -13.61
N ILE A 65 -21.22 5.47 -12.97
CA ILE A 65 -20.23 4.87 -12.06
C ILE A 65 -19.29 3.99 -12.89
#